data_AF-A0A9D4U6S5-F1
#
_entry.id   AF-A0A9D4U6S5-F1
#
_cell.length_a   1.000
_cell.length_b   1.000
_cell.length_c   1.000
_cell.angle_alpha   90.00
_cell.angle_beta   90.00
_cell.angle_gamma   90.00
#
_symmetry.space_group_name_H-M   'P 1'
#
loop_
_entity.id
_entity.type
_entity.pdbx_description
1 polymer ?
#
loop_
_entity_poly.entity_id
_entity_poly.type
_entity_poly.pdbx_seq_one_letter_code
_entity_poly.pdbx_strand_id
1 'polypeptide(L)'
;MRCWRKIIVAQEEEEVQERIARAFSHRLYLIDKKLSGAPPSECEFFILGATGNVYTVKLSLLPSCTCPDHAKGNTCKHILFVMLRVLKLPRDDPRVWQKALLPSELHDLLKNLSVSGAVLASSLVRQRFKQITGESLAPAEEPSKPLQREIDGDCPICYEPMAAGDGKPLEPVVFCKTCGNNVHADCFKRWSQSKKHGSVTCIYCRAIWVSDTHGTGPSSRGEGDYINLAAYSNAHNPDETTIEALYPSSHQWWLKYR
;
A
#
# COMPACT_ATOMS: atom_id res chain seq x y z
N MET A 1 -19.77 -31.76 -25.55
CA MET A 1 -19.69 -31.43 -24.10
C MET A 1 -18.32 -31.66 -23.45
N ARG A 2 -17.54 -32.72 -23.78
CA ARG A 2 -16.21 -32.93 -23.16
C ARG A 2 -15.11 -31.94 -23.59
N CYS A 3 -15.18 -31.39 -24.80
CA CYS A 3 -14.19 -30.43 -25.31
C CYS A 3 -14.34 -29.06 -24.62
N TRP A 4 -15.57 -28.59 -24.41
CA TRP A 4 -15.84 -27.29 -23.78
C TRP A 4 -15.47 -27.25 -22.30
N ARG A 5 -15.72 -28.33 -21.54
CA ARG A 5 -15.25 -28.43 -20.14
C ARG A 5 -13.72 -28.37 -20.03
N LYS A 6 -12.98 -28.99 -20.96
CA LYS A 6 -11.51 -28.92 -20.98
C LYS A 6 -11.01 -27.52 -21.35
N ILE A 7 -11.66 -26.86 -22.30
CA ILE A 7 -11.33 -25.48 -22.70
C ILE A 7 -11.60 -24.50 -21.55
N ILE A 8 -12.76 -24.60 -20.87
CA ILE A 8 -13.11 -23.74 -19.73
C ILE A 8 -12.12 -23.93 -18.57
N VAL A 9 -11.80 -25.18 -18.22
CA VAL A 9 -10.86 -25.48 -17.13
C VAL A 9 -9.44 -24.99 -17.46
N ALA A 10 -8.97 -25.15 -18.70
CA ALA A 10 -7.67 -24.65 -19.12
C ALA A 10 -7.60 -23.11 -19.12
N GLN A 11 -8.69 -22.45 -19.51
CA GLN A 11 -8.79 -20.99 -19.48
C GLN A 11 -8.83 -20.46 -18.04
N GLU A 12 -9.56 -21.12 -17.13
CA GLU A 12 -9.56 -20.80 -15.69
C GLU A 12 -8.16 -20.99 -15.06
N GLU A 13 -7.42 -22.01 -15.49
CA GLU A 13 -6.06 -22.28 -15.01
C GLU A 13 -5.06 -21.19 -15.46
N GLU A 14 -5.07 -20.81 -16.74
CA GLU A 14 -4.23 -19.73 -17.29
C GLU A 14 -4.50 -18.39 -16.60
N GLU A 15 -5.77 -18.09 -16.38
CA GLU A 15 -6.24 -16.90 -15.68
C GLU A 15 -5.80 -16.84 -14.21
N VAL A 16 -5.76 -17.97 -13.51
CA VAL A 16 -5.24 -18.06 -12.14
C VAL A 16 -3.71 -17.88 -12.16
N GLN A 17 -3.00 -18.50 -13.09
CA GLN A 17 -1.54 -18.35 -13.22
C GLN A 17 -1.14 -16.91 -13.51
N GLU A 18 -1.90 -16.19 -14.34
CA GLU A 18 -1.66 -14.77 -14.59
C GLU A 18 -1.82 -13.93 -13.30
N ARG A 19 -2.87 -14.20 -12.51
CA ARG A 19 -3.10 -13.51 -11.23
C ARG A 19 -2.02 -13.86 -10.19
N ILE A 20 -1.52 -15.09 -10.19
CA ILE A 20 -0.36 -15.51 -9.39
C ILE A 20 0.89 -14.72 -9.81
N ALA A 21 1.17 -14.64 -11.12
CA ALA A 21 2.29 -13.87 -11.64
C ALA A 21 2.21 -12.40 -11.19
N ARG A 22 1.02 -11.79 -11.29
CA ARG A 22 0.75 -10.42 -10.83
C ARG A 22 0.92 -10.23 -9.32
N ALA A 23 0.72 -11.25 -8.49
CA ALA A 23 0.97 -11.18 -7.03
C ALA A 23 2.47 -11.08 -6.70
N PHE A 24 3.33 -11.59 -7.59
CA PHE A 24 4.79 -11.49 -7.46
C PHE A 24 5.38 -10.27 -8.17
N SER A 25 4.90 -9.94 -9.37
CA SER A 25 5.47 -8.88 -10.20
C SER A 25 5.02 -7.49 -9.78
N HIS A 26 3.76 -7.33 -9.36
CA HIS A 26 3.27 -6.03 -8.92
C HIS A 26 3.74 -5.68 -7.51
N ARG A 27 3.90 -4.38 -7.29
CA ARG A 27 4.30 -3.79 -6.00
C ARG A 27 3.11 -3.84 -5.04
N LEU A 28 3.01 -4.94 -4.30
CA LEU A 28 2.02 -5.16 -3.27
C LEU A 28 2.72 -5.22 -1.91
N TYR A 29 2.15 -4.55 -0.91
CA TYR A 29 2.71 -4.50 0.43
C TYR A 29 1.63 -4.69 1.50
N LEU A 30 1.95 -5.40 2.57
CA LEU A 30 1.12 -5.54 3.75
C LEU A 30 1.32 -4.31 4.65
N ILE A 31 0.24 -3.57 4.91
CA ILE A 31 0.24 -2.42 5.82
C ILE A 31 0.10 -2.91 7.26
N ASP A 32 -0.95 -3.70 7.49
CA ASP A 32 -1.28 -4.21 8.81
C ASP A 32 -2.17 -5.45 8.74
N LYS A 33 -2.33 -6.14 9.88
CA LYS A 33 -3.23 -7.29 10.04
C LYS A 33 -4.02 -7.20 11.34
N LYS A 34 -5.25 -7.69 11.31
CA LYS A 34 -6.15 -7.74 12.47
C LYS A 34 -6.70 -9.14 12.63
N LEU A 35 -6.37 -9.79 13.75
CA LEU A 35 -6.94 -11.09 14.10
C LEU A 35 -8.29 -10.87 14.79
N SER A 36 -9.33 -11.53 14.30
CA SER A 36 -10.59 -11.65 15.02
C SER A 36 -10.47 -12.78 16.04
N GLY A 37 -10.73 -12.46 17.31
CA GLY A 37 -10.69 -13.43 18.40
C GLY A 37 -11.92 -14.36 18.46
N ALA A 38 -12.96 -14.09 17.68
CA ALA A 38 -14.16 -14.92 17.65
C ALA A 38 -13.95 -16.16 16.74
N PRO A 39 -14.31 -17.37 17.18
CA PRO A 39 -14.24 -18.57 16.35
C PRO A 39 -15.37 -18.64 15.30
N PRO A 40 -15.12 -19.16 14.08
CA PRO A 40 -13.80 -19.54 13.57
C PRO A 40 -12.91 -18.31 13.44
N SER A 41 -11.65 -18.40 13.92
CA SER A 41 -10.74 -17.26 13.90
C SER A 41 -10.55 -16.78 12.47
N GLU A 42 -10.81 -15.51 12.22
CA GLU A 42 -10.63 -14.85 10.93
C GLU A 42 -9.49 -13.83 11.05
N CYS A 43 -8.85 -13.49 9.93
CA CYS A 43 -7.86 -12.41 9.92
C CYS A 43 -8.10 -11.46 8.75
N GLU A 44 -8.10 -10.17 9.04
CA GLU A 44 -8.11 -9.13 8.03
C GLU A 44 -6.67 -8.65 7.76
N PHE A 45 -6.34 -8.47 6.49
CA PHE A 45 -5.07 -7.95 6.02
C PHE A 45 -5.31 -6.69 5.20
N PHE A 46 -4.63 -5.61 5.54
CA PHE A 46 -4.70 -4.35 4.81
C PHE A 46 -3.54 -4.28 3.82
N ILE A 47 -3.86 -4.32 2.53
CA ILE A 47 -2.89 -4.46 1.44
C ILE A 47 -2.81 -3.15 0.67
N LEU A 48 -1.60 -2.59 0.56
CA LEU A 48 -1.30 -1.53 -0.40
C LEU A 48 -1.21 -2.17 -1.79
N GLY A 49 -2.16 -1.84 -2.66
CA GLY A 49 -2.21 -2.29 -4.05
C GLY A 49 -1.23 -1.55 -4.96
N ALA A 50 -1.06 -2.05 -6.18
CA ALA A 50 -0.08 -1.55 -7.16
C ALA A 50 -0.30 -0.08 -7.59
N THR A 51 -1.52 0.45 -7.43
CA THR A 51 -1.88 1.85 -7.69
C THR A 51 -1.83 2.72 -6.43
N GLY A 52 -1.37 2.16 -5.31
CA GLY A 52 -1.38 2.76 -3.98
C GLY A 52 -2.74 2.78 -3.27
N ASN A 53 -3.80 2.22 -3.86
CA ASN A 53 -5.07 2.02 -3.16
C ASN A 53 -4.93 0.93 -2.09
N VAL A 54 -5.57 1.13 -0.94
CA VAL A 54 -5.64 0.12 0.12
C VAL A 54 -6.83 -0.80 -0.12
N TYR A 55 -6.59 -2.10 -0.10
CA TYR A 55 -7.61 -3.14 -0.18
C TYR A 55 -7.55 -4.02 1.07
N THR A 56 -8.71 -4.43 1.56
CA THR A 56 -8.80 -5.36 2.70
C THR A 56 -9.01 -6.75 2.16
N VAL A 57 -8.16 -7.69 2.58
CA VAL A 57 -8.33 -9.12 2.36
C VAL A 57 -8.77 -9.75 3.67
N LYS A 58 -9.95 -10.37 3.68
CA LYS A 58 -10.44 -11.14 4.82
C LYS A 58 -10.18 -12.61 4.58
N LEU A 59 -9.33 -13.21 5.42
CA LEU A 59 -9.07 -14.64 5.44
C LEU A 59 -10.03 -15.30 6.42
N SER A 60 -11.01 -16.02 5.88
CA SER A 60 -12.00 -16.82 6.59
C SER A 60 -12.23 -18.13 5.81
N LEU A 61 -13.28 -18.88 6.15
CA LEU A 61 -13.68 -20.07 5.36
C LEU A 61 -13.97 -19.72 3.90
N LEU A 62 -14.38 -18.47 3.63
CA LEU A 62 -14.57 -17.92 2.28
C LEU A 62 -13.71 -16.67 2.16
N PRO A 63 -12.45 -16.80 1.70
CA PRO A 63 -11.56 -15.66 1.55
C PRO A 63 -12.16 -14.60 0.64
N SER A 64 -12.12 -13.34 1.07
CA SER A 64 -12.69 -12.23 0.33
C SER A 64 -11.76 -11.03 0.26
N CYS A 65 -11.99 -10.17 -0.73
CA CYS A 65 -11.21 -8.96 -0.92
C CYS A 65 -12.09 -7.80 -1.42
N THR A 66 -11.84 -6.59 -0.93
CA THR A 66 -12.58 -5.38 -1.34
C THR A 66 -12.23 -4.86 -2.74
N CYS A 67 -11.31 -5.52 -3.46
CA CYS A 67 -10.88 -5.06 -4.78
C CYS A 67 -11.88 -5.40 -5.90
N PRO A 68 -11.90 -4.64 -7.01
CA PRO A 68 -12.84 -4.86 -8.12
C PRO A 68 -12.72 -6.22 -8.80
N ASP A 69 -11.54 -6.83 -8.82
CA ASP A 69 -11.33 -8.15 -9.43
C ASP A 69 -12.06 -9.25 -8.62
N HIS A 70 -12.03 -9.16 -7.29
CA HIS A 70 -12.76 -10.09 -6.44
C HIS A 70 -14.27 -9.87 -6.47
N ALA A 71 -14.72 -8.61 -6.59
CA ALA A 71 -16.14 -8.29 -6.78
C ALA A 71 -16.75 -8.97 -8.04
N LYS A 72 -15.91 -9.32 -9.03
CA LYS A 72 -16.30 -10.08 -10.23
C LYS A 72 -16.31 -11.61 -10.01
N GLY A 73 -16.04 -12.09 -8.79
CA GLY A 73 -16.04 -13.51 -8.43
C GLY A 73 -14.68 -14.21 -8.60
N ASN A 74 -13.60 -13.46 -8.82
CA ASN A 74 -12.27 -14.02 -9.05
C ASN A 74 -11.46 -14.15 -7.75
N THR A 75 -10.53 -15.11 -7.73
CA THR A 75 -9.43 -15.15 -6.75
C THR A 75 -8.40 -14.09 -7.15
N CYS A 76 -8.52 -12.89 -6.59
CA CYS A 76 -7.73 -11.75 -7.02
C CYS A 76 -6.26 -11.85 -6.59
N LYS A 77 -5.41 -11.05 -7.24
CA LYS A 77 -3.97 -10.96 -6.90
C LYS A 77 -3.70 -10.57 -5.44
N HIS A 78 -4.61 -9.88 -4.74
CA HIS A 78 -4.44 -9.51 -3.34
C HIS A 78 -4.64 -10.70 -2.39
N ILE A 79 -5.62 -11.57 -2.67
CA ILE A 79 -5.79 -12.84 -1.94
C ILE A 79 -4.55 -13.72 -2.17
N LEU A 80 -4.14 -13.85 -3.43
CA LEU A 80 -2.94 -14.61 -3.80
C LEU A 80 -1.67 -14.04 -3.17
N PHE A 81 -1.54 -12.71 -3.06
CA PHE A 81 -0.44 -12.07 -2.35
C PHE A 81 -0.40 -12.48 -0.86
N VAL A 82 -1.56 -12.51 -0.18
CA VAL A 82 -1.64 -12.97 1.20
C VAL A 82 -1.21 -14.43 1.30
N MET A 83 -1.76 -15.33 0.48
CA MET A 83 -1.42 -16.75 0.50
C MET A 83 0.07 -17.02 0.20
N LEU A 84 0.59 -16.44 -0.87
CA LEU A 84 1.91 -16.78 -1.41
C LEU A 84 3.06 -16.00 -0.77
N ARG A 85 2.83 -14.75 -0.36
CA ARG A 85 3.92 -13.86 0.11
C ARG A 85 3.83 -13.55 1.59
N VAL A 86 2.62 -13.39 2.14
CA VAL A 86 2.44 -13.15 3.58
C VAL A 86 2.50 -14.46 4.36
N LEU A 87 1.68 -15.44 3.97
CA LEU A 87 1.62 -16.79 4.57
C LEU A 87 2.68 -17.74 4.02
N LYS A 88 3.35 -17.37 2.92
CA LYS A 88 4.45 -18.11 2.29
C LYS A 88 4.07 -19.53 1.86
N LEU A 89 2.83 -19.72 1.42
CA LEU A 89 2.45 -20.99 0.81
C LEU A 89 3.23 -21.24 -0.50
N PRO A 90 3.61 -22.49 -0.78
CA PRO A 90 4.09 -22.90 -2.11
C PRO A 90 3.07 -22.59 -3.20
N ARG A 91 3.54 -22.36 -4.44
CA ARG A 91 2.66 -22.05 -5.58
C ARG A 91 1.73 -23.19 -5.98
N ASP A 92 2.12 -24.41 -5.64
CA ASP A 92 1.43 -25.67 -5.88
C ASP A 92 0.60 -26.13 -4.66
N ASP A 93 0.49 -25.30 -3.61
CA ASP A 93 -0.39 -25.58 -2.49
C ASP A 93 -1.87 -25.34 -2.88
N PRO A 94 -2.76 -26.35 -2.80
CA PRO A 94 -4.16 -26.23 -3.20
C PRO A 94 -4.92 -25.10 -2.51
N ARG A 95 -4.49 -24.72 -1.30
CA ARG A 95 -5.10 -23.62 -0.51
C ARG A 95 -4.94 -22.26 -1.17
N VAL A 96 -4.00 -22.11 -2.12
CA VAL A 96 -3.74 -20.86 -2.84
C VAL A 96 -4.88 -20.52 -3.80
N TRP A 97 -5.46 -21.50 -4.50
CA TRP A 97 -6.44 -21.26 -5.57
C TRP A 97 -7.85 -21.75 -5.26
N GLN A 98 -8.05 -22.55 -4.22
CA GLN A 98 -9.40 -22.96 -3.82
C GLN A 98 -10.24 -21.77 -3.33
N LYS A 99 -11.55 -21.79 -3.66
CA LYS A 99 -12.48 -20.70 -3.32
C LYS A 99 -12.94 -20.71 -1.86
N ALA A 100 -12.77 -21.83 -1.18
CA ALA A 100 -13.17 -22.03 0.21
C ALA A 100 -12.09 -22.81 0.95
N LEU A 101 -11.89 -22.48 2.21
CA LEU A 101 -10.98 -23.18 3.12
C LEU A 101 -11.76 -24.07 4.06
N LEU A 102 -11.18 -25.22 4.43
CA LEU A 102 -11.66 -26.01 5.55
C LEU A 102 -11.32 -25.31 6.88
N PRO A 103 -12.09 -25.56 7.95
CA PRO A 103 -11.77 -25.02 9.27
C PRO A 103 -10.37 -25.38 9.76
N SER A 104 -9.90 -26.60 9.48
CA SER A 104 -8.54 -27.04 9.82
C SER A 104 -7.47 -26.29 9.03
N GLU A 105 -7.71 -26.02 7.73
CA GLU A 105 -6.79 -25.27 6.88
C GLU A 105 -6.70 -23.80 7.30
N LEU A 106 -7.85 -23.17 7.58
CA LEU A 106 -7.90 -21.81 8.09
C LEU A 106 -7.16 -21.70 9.44
N HIS A 107 -7.39 -22.66 10.35
CA HIS A 107 -6.69 -22.72 11.62
C HIS A 107 -5.17 -22.85 11.42
N ASP A 108 -4.73 -23.75 10.55
CA ASP A 108 -3.30 -23.96 10.23
C ASP A 108 -2.64 -22.69 9.69
N LEU A 109 -3.32 -21.99 8.75
CA LEU A 109 -2.84 -20.73 8.17
C LEU A 109 -2.68 -19.61 9.20
N LEU A 110 -3.58 -19.54 10.18
CA LEU A 110 -3.58 -18.47 11.19
C LEU A 110 -2.70 -18.78 12.40
N LYS A 111 -2.49 -20.05 12.74
CA LYS A 111 -1.74 -20.49 13.92
C LYS A 111 -0.31 -19.97 13.94
N ASN A 112 0.37 -19.99 12.79
CA ASN A 112 1.79 -19.61 12.66
C ASN A 112 1.98 -18.26 11.97
N LEU A 113 1.00 -17.35 12.09
CA LEU A 113 0.99 -16.09 11.35
C LEU A 113 2.13 -15.14 11.76
N SER A 114 3.31 -15.34 11.18
CA SER A 114 4.50 -14.50 11.31
C SER A 114 4.76 -13.75 10.02
N VAL A 115 4.89 -12.42 10.11
CA VAL A 115 5.04 -11.55 8.94
C VAL A 115 6.51 -11.19 8.75
N SER A 116 7.05 -11.46 7.57
CA SER A 116 8.41 -11.01 7.22
C SER A 116 8.44 -9.52 6.90
N GLY A 117 9.49 -8.81 7.33
CA GLY A 117 9.69 -7.40 7.01
C GLY A 117 9.70 -7.09 5.50
N ALA A 118 10.09 -8.04 4.64
CA ALA A 118 10.18 -7.86 3.19
C ALA A 118 8.84 -7.61 2.49
N VAL A 119 7.72 -8.03 3.11
CA VAL A 119 6.37 -7.79 2.56
C VAL A 119 5.68 -6.59 3.19
N LEU A 120 6.25 -5.99 4.24
CA LEU A 120 5.65 -4.86 4.93
C LEU A 120 5.77 -3.58 4.11
N ALA A 121 4.73 -2.75 4.16
CA ALA A 121 4.78 -1.39 3.66
C ALA A 121 5.74 -0.54 4.52
N SER A 122 6.23 0.57 3.96
CA SER A 122 7.11 1.49 4.68
C SER A 122 6.46 2.00 5.97
N SER A 123 7.28 2.36 6.97
CA SER A 123 6.81 2.95 8.23
C SER A 123 5.90 4.15 8.00
N LEU A 124 6.21 5.00 7.02
CA LEU A 124 5.40 6.16 6.63
C LEU A 124 3.98 5.76 6.17
N VAL A 125 3.85 4.78 5.25
CA VAL A 125 2.54 4.29 4.79
C VAL A 125 1.73 3.75 5.95
N ARG A 126 2.36 2.91 6.80
CA ARG A 126 1.72 2.30 7.96
C ARG A 126 1.27 3.35 8.97
N GLN A 127 2.07 4.39 9.20
CA GLN A 127 1.71 5.49 10.09
C GLN A 127 0.53 6.31 9.55
N ARG A 128 0.54 6.65 8.26
CA ARG A 128 -0.55 7.41 7.64
C ARG A 128 -1.85 6.62 7.60
N PHE A 129 -1.79 5.31 7.34
CA PHE A 129 -2.96 4.44 7.42
C PHE A 129 -3.62 4.51 8.80
N LYS A 130 -2.84 4.32 9.88
CA LYS A 130 -3.34 4.43 11.28
C LYS A 130 -4.00 5.78 11.58
N GLN A 131 -3.42 6.87 11.10
CA GLN A 131 -3.96 8.22 11.29
C GLN A 131 -5.32 8.41 10.62
N ILE A 132 -5.51 7.80 9.45
CA ILE A 132 -6.76 7.92 8.66
C ILE A 132 -7.84 7.00 9.21
N THR A 133 -7.51 5.75 9.56
CA THR A 133 -8.50 4.74 9.97
C THR A 133 -8.83 4.79 11.46
N GLY A 134 -8.00 5.43 12.28
CA GLY A 134 -8.20 5.47 13.74
C GLY A 134 -8.05 4.11 14.41
N GLU A 135 -7.59 3.09 13.69
CA GLU A 135 -7.38 1.75 14.26
C GLU A 135 -6.10 1.73 15.10
N SER A 136 -6.27 1.47 16.40
CA SER A 136 -5.16 1.21 17.32
C SER A 136 -4.66 -0.22 17.10
N LEU A 137 -3.36 -0.38 16.94
CA LEU A 137 -2.74 -1.63 16.49
C LEU A 137 -2.54 -2.60 17.63
N ALA A 138 -2.50 -3.88 17.29
CA ALA A 138 -1.84 -4.87 18.13
C ALA A 138 -0.40 -4.40 18.46
N PRO A 139 0.05 -4.57 19.72
CA PRO A 139 1.36 -4.10 20.14
C PRO A 139 2.44 -4.99 19.55
N ALA A 140 3.20 -4.46 18.60
CA ALA A 140 4.49 -5.02 18.20
C ALA A 140 5.47 -3.87 17.91
N GLU A 141 6.22 -3.58 18.98
CA GLU A 141 7.56 -2.98 19.07
C GLU A 141 7.78 -1.51 18.70
N GLU A 142 8.26 -0.80 19.73
CA GLU A 142 8.89 0.52 19.84
C GLU A 142 8.04 1.76 19.52
N PRO A 143 8.05 2.79 20.39
CA PRO A 143 7.56 4.11 20.04
C PRO A 143 8.45 4.67 18.93
N SER A 144 8.07 4.43 17.68
CA SER A 144 8.74 4.99 16.52
C SER A 144 8.77 6.51 16.69
N LYS A 145 9.98 7.05 16.91
CA LYS A 145 10.28 8.49 17.00
C LYS A 145 9.50 9.28 15.94
N PRO A 146 9.13 10.55 16.22
CA PRO A 146 8.51 11.39 15.20
C PRO A 146 9.34 11.34 13.91
N LEU A 147 8.66 11.15 12.77
CA LEU A 147 9.29 11.14 11.44
C LEU A 147 10.14 12.39 11.20
N GLN A 148 9.83 13.49 11.89
CA GLN A 148 10.59 14.73 11.86
C GLN A 148 11.86 14.61 12.71
N ARG A 149 13.00 14.91 12.10
CA ARG A 149 14.27 15.05 12.80
C ARG A 149 14.29 16.36 13.59
N GLU A 150 15.17 16.43 14.57
CA GLU A 150 15.46 17.68 15.29
C GLU A 150 15.75 18.81 14.29
N ILE A 151 15.25 19.99 14.60
CA ILE A 151 15.44 21.18 13.77
C ILE A 151 16.83 21.70 14.13
N ASP A 152 17.79 21.36 13.30
CA ASP A 152 19.21 21.71 13.47
C ASP A 152 19.87 21.90 12.10
N GLY A 153 20.97 22.62 12.07
CA GLY A 153 21.76 22.95 10.89
C GLY A 153 21.13 24.01 9.99
N ASP A 154 21.70 24.13 8.80
CA ASP A 154 21.35 25.17 7.82
C ASP A 154 20.33 24.67 6.79
N CYS A 155 19.45 25.57 6.36
CA CYS A 155 18.47 25.32 5.32
C CYS A 155 19.19 25.09 3.98
N PRO A 156 18.90 24.01 3.22
CA PRO A 156 19.66 23.65 2.01
C PRO A 156 19.33 24.55 0.81
N ILE A 157 18.39 25.48 0.96
CA ILE A 157 17.94 26.40 -0.10
C ILE A 157 18.57 27.79 0.09
N CYS A 158 18.52 28.34 1.31
CA CYS A 158 19.07 29.67 1.60
C CYS A 158 20.41 29.65 2.35
N TYR A 159 20.84 28.49 2.86
CA TYR A 159 22.04 28.32 3.69
C TYR A 159 22.02 29.14 4.99
N GLU A 160 20.84 29.47 5.49
CA GLU A 160 20.66 30.14 6.78
C GLU A 160 20.28 29.13 7.87
N PRO A 161 20.65 29.38 9.15
CA PRO A 161 20.35 28.48 10.26
C PRO A 161 18.84 28.27 10.45
N MET A 162 18.42 27.01 10.64
CA MET A 162 17.01 26.69 10.83
C MET A 162 16.55 26.79 12.29
N ALA A 163 17.47 26.63 13.24
CA ALA A 163 17.18 26.71 14.66
C ALA A 163 18.11 27.65 15.40
N ALA A 164 17.60 28.19 16.50
CA ALA A 164 18.42 28.80 17.52
C ALA A 164 19.17 27.69 18.30
N GLY A 165 20.21 28.05 19.06
CA GLY A 165 20.99 27.09 19.84
C GLY A 165 20.23 26.30 20.90
N ASP A 166 18.93 26.56 21.09
CA ASP A 166 17.99 25.83 21.95
C ASP A 166 17.09 24.82 21.19
N GLY A 167 17.35 24.60 19.89
CA GLY A 167 16.62 23.64 19.06
C GLY A 167 15.24 24.11 18.60
N LYS A 168 14.88 25.39 18.84
CA LYS A 168 13.63 25.97 18.35
C LYS A 168 13.82 26.57 16.96
N PRO A 169 12.82 26.42 16.07
CA PRO A 169 12.88 27.02 14.75
C PRO A 169 12.95 28.55 14.84
N LEU A 170 13.92 29.16 14.14
CA LEU A 170 14.01 30.61 13.98
C LEU A 170 12.88 31.14 13.08
N GLU A 171 12.56 30.37 12.04
CA GLU A 171 11.48 30.62 11.10
C GLU A 171 10.59 29.37 10.97
N PRO A 172 9.33 29.48 10.52
CA PRO A 172 8.48 28.32 10.28
C PRO A 172 9.18 27.29 9.38
N VAL A 173 9.28 26.05 9.85
CA VAL A 173 9.86 24.95 9.08
C VAL A 173 8.79 23.97 8.61
N VAL A 174 9.04 23.38 7.45
CA VAL A 174 8.35 22.18 6.96
C VAL A 174 9.35 21.04 6.91
N PHE A 175 8.87 19.80 7.02
CA PHE A 175 9.75 18.63 6.99
C PHE A 175 9.29 17.58 6.01
N CYS A 176 10.25 16.85 5.44
CA CYS A 176 9.97 15.74 4.56
C CYS A 176 9.39 14.56 5.36
N LYS A 177 8.21 14.06 4.97
CA LYS A 177 7.59 12.91 5.64
C LYS A 177 8.34 11.60 5.43
N THR A 178 9.22 11.52 4.43
CA THR A 178 10.01 10.32 4.13
C THR A 178 11.35 10.31 4.88
N CYS A 179 12.15 11.37 4.81
CA CYS A 179 13.48 11.40 5.43
C CYS A 179 13.56 12.18 6.75
N GLY A 180 12.54 12.97 7.07
CA GLY A 180 12.46 13.73 8.30
C GLY A 180 13.22 15.05 8.34
N ASN A 181 14.01 15.37 7.31
CA ASN A 181 14.78 16.62 7.29
C ASN A 181 13.87 17.85 7.15
N ASN A 182 14.29 18.93 7.80
CA ASN A 182 13.61 20.22 7.88
C ASN A 182 14.08 21.16 6.76
N VAL A 183 13.21 22.09 6.35
CA VAL A 183 13.47 23.18 5.40
C VAL A 183 12.59 24.36 5.82
N HIS A 184 13.05 25.61 5.70
CA HIS A 184 12.17 26.77 5.90
C HIS A 184 10.93 26.70 5.01
N ALA A 185 9.76 27.02 5.56
CA ALA A 185 8.49 26.95 4.87
C ALA A 185 8.47 27.84 3.62
N ASP A 186 9.03 29.06 3.71
CA ASP A 186 9.11 29.98 2.59
C ASP A 186 10.09 29.54 1.51
N CYS A 187 11.24 28.99 1.92
CA CYS A 187 12.20 28.40 1.00
C CYS A 187 11.58 27.22 0.23
N PHE A 188 10.89 26.33 0.94
CA PHE A 188 10.19 25.21 0.33
C PHE A 188 9.06 25.66 -0.61
N LYS A 189 8.30 26.70 -0.25
CA LYS A 189 7.25 27.29 -1.08
C LYS A 189 7.80 27.83 -2.40
N ARG A 190 8.93 28.55 -2.37
CA ARG A 190 9.59 29.05 -3.59
C ARG A 190 10.12 27.89 -4.45
N TRP A 191 10.72 26.89 -3.80
CA TRP A 191 11.20 25.68 -4.49
C TRP A 191 10.07 24.92 -5.19
N SER A 192 8.96 24.67 -4.50
CA SER A 192 7.83 23.93 -5.08
C SER A 192 7.20 24.67 -6.26
N GLN A 193 7.07 26.00 -6.17
CA GLN A 193 6.59 26.84 -7.28
C GLN A 193 7.50 26.82 -8.52
N SER A 194 8.80 26.54 -8.36
CA SER A 194 9.72 26.41 -9.49
C SER A 194 9.45 25.14 -10.34
N LYS A 195 8.74 24.15 -9.79
CA LYS A 195 8.36 22.92 -10.48
C LYS A 195 7.04 23.14 -11.26
N LYS A 196 7.13 23.86 -12.38
CA LYS A 196 5.96 24.16 -13.25
C LYS A 196 5.33 22.93 -13.90
N HIS A 197 6.09 21.84 -14.05
CA HIS A 197 5.61 20.54 -14.55
C HIS A 197 6.28 19.41 -13.75
N GLY A 198 5.50 18.68 -12.96
CA GLY A 198 5.95 17.48 -12.22
C GLY A 198 5.57 17.48 -10.74
N SER A 199 5.72 16.33 -10.09
CA SER A 199 5.51 16.18 -8.64
C SER A 199 6.61 16.90 -7.86
N VAL A 200 6.23 17.64 -6.81
CA VAL A 200 7.20 18.26 -5.89
C VAL A 200 7.95 17.16 -5.15
N THR A 201 9.28 17.24 -5.10
CA THR A 201 10.14 16.25 -4.44
C THR A 201 11.01 16.89 -3.36
N CYS A 202 11.42 16.07 -2.39
CA CYS A 202 12.32 16.45 -1.32
C CYS A 202 13.72 16.77 -1.84
N ILE A 203 14.28 17.90 -1.41
CA ILE A 203 15.62 18.35 -1.79
C ILE A 203 16.70 17.37 -1.28
N TYR A 204 16.47 16.75 -0.12
CA TYR A 204 17.42 15.81 0.49
C TYR A 204 17.38 14.41 -0.11
N CYS A 205 16.18 13.82 -0.22
CA CYS A 205 16.04 12.40 -0.56
C CYS A 205 15.35 12.14 -1.90
N ARG A 206 14.90 13.19 -2.60
CA ARG A 206 14.15 13.14 -3.87
C ARG A 206 12.82 12.37 -3.81
N ALA A 207 12.39 11.88 -2.65
CA ALA A 207 11.06 11.33 -2.47
C ALA A 207 9.98 12.38 -2.76
N ILE A 208 8.81 11.93 -3.21
CA ILE A 208 7.66 12.80 -3.46
C ILE A 208 7.31 13.52 -2.14
N TRP A 209 7.17 14.85 -2.24
CA TRP A 209 6.87 15.68 -1.08
C TRP A 209 5.38 15.63 -0.79
N VAL A 210 5.03 15.27 0.45
CA VAL A 210 3.65 15.23 0.90
C VAL A 210 3.39 16.36 1.89
N SER A 211 2.59 17.36 1.51
CA SER A 211 2.21 18.48 2.35
C SER A 211 1.03 18.14 3.28
N ASP A 212 1.00 18.71 4.49
CA ASP A 212 -0.11 18.56 5.45
C ASP A 212 -1.29 19.50 5.15
N THR A 213 -1.22 20.29 4.07
CA THR A 213 -2.40 20.96 3.51
C THR A 213 -3.40 19.88 3.18
N HIS A 214 -4.56 19.87 3.85
CA HIS A 214 -5.72 19.04 3.52
C HIS A 214 -5.70 18.68 2.05
N GLY A 215 -5.37 17.42 1.77
CA GLY A 215 -5.04 16.98 0.43
C GLY A 215 -6.14 17.37 -0.55
N THR A 216 -5.87 18.41 -1.34
CA THR A 216 -6.45 18.60 -2.66
C THR A 216 -5.65 17.79 -3.69
N GLY A 217 -5.15 16.61 -3.29
CA GLY A 217 -5.29 15.47 -4.20
C GLY A 217 -6.79 15.26 -4.41
N PRO A 218 -7.27 14.73 -5.54
CA PRO A 218 -8.69 14.57 -5.78
C PRO A 218 -9.28 13.71 -4.66
N SER A 219 -9.88 14.37 -3.68
CA SER A 219 -10.88 13.84 -2.78
C SER A 219 -12.15 13.77 -3.62
N SER A 220 -12.11 12.91 -4.65
CA SER A 220 -13.29 12.57 -5.42
C SER A 220 -14.12 11.65 -4.55
N ARG A 221 -15.02 12.25 -3.75
CA ARG A 221 -16.15 11.58 -3.13
C ARG A 221 -17.11 11.09 -4.22
N GLY A 222 -16.69 10.08 -4.96
CA GLY A 222 -17.51 9.27 -5.86
C GLY A 222 -17.60 7.84 -5.31
N GLU A 223 -18.69 7.15 -5.62
CA GLU A 223 -18.96 5.78 -5.17
C GLU A 223 -17.76 4.85 -5.43
N GLY A 224 -17.19 4.29 -4.37
CA GLY A 224 -15.98 3.43 -4.41
C GLY A 224 -14.70 4.05 -3.82
N ASP A 225 -14.82 4.86 -2.77
CA ASP A 225 -13.74 5.65 -2.14
C ASP A 225 -12.71 4.77 -1.39
N TYR A 226 -11.72 4.26 -2.11
CA TYR A 226 -10.57 3.56 -1.51
C TYR A 226 -9.57 4.57 -0.95
N ILE A 227 -9.03 4.30 0.25
CA ILE A 227 -7.90 5.08 0.81
C ILE A 227 -6.70 4.91 -0.13
N ASN A 228 -6.21 5.99 -0.72
CA ASN A 228 -4.99 5.97 -1.53
C ASN A 228 -3.78 6.50 -0.75
N LEU A 229 -2.72 5.69 -0.71
CA LEU A 229 -1.47 6.01 -0.01
C LEU A 229 -0.25 6.04 -0.96
N ALA A 230 -0.46 6.15 -2.28
CA ALA A 230 0.62 6.18 -3.28
C ALA A 230 1.66 7.27 -2.96
N ALA A 231 1.19 8.47 -2.61
CA ALA A 231 2.04 9.62 -2.29
C ALA A 231 2.99 9.37 -1.10
N TYR A 232 2.67 8.41 -0.23
CA TYR A 232 3.45 8.07 0.96
C TYR A 232 4.39 6.88 0.73
N SER A 233 4.38 6.29 -0.47
CA SER A 233 5.17 5.12 -0.80
C SER A 233 6.19 5.46 -1.89
N ASN A 234 7.48 5.39 -1.55
CA ASN A 234 8.57 5.59 -2.53
C ASN A 234 8.54 4.55 -3.67
N ALA A 235 7.86 3.42 -3.47
CA ALA A 235 7.70 2.37 -4.47
C ALA A 235 6.62 2.69 -5.53
N HIS A 236 5.80 3.70 -5.29
CA HIS A 236 4.65 4.07 -6.12
C HIS A 236 4.91 5.41 -6.80
N ASN A 237 5.71 5.38 -7.87
CA ASN A 237 5.91 6.53 -8.75
C ASN A 237 4.64 6.75 -9.61
N PRO A 238 4.04 7.95 -9.63
CA PRO A 238 2.84 8.27 -10.40
C PRO A 238 2.82 7.70 -11.82
N ASP A 239 3.93 7.81 -12.55
CA ASP A 239 4.05 7.38 -13.95
C ASP A 239 3.94 5.84 -14.11
N GLU A 240 4.43 5.09 -13.12
CA GLU A 240 4.45 3.62 -13.11
C GLU A 240 3.21 3.01 -12.45
N THR A 241 2.43 3.81 -11.72
CA THR A 241 1.19 3.39 -11.06
C THR A 241 -0.05 3.56 -11.94
N THR A 242 0.13 4.06 -13.17
CA THR A 242 -0.96 4.18 -14.14
C THR A 242 -1.50 2.81 -14.53
N ILE A 243 -2.79 2.74 -14.85
CA ILE A 243 -3.42 1.48 -15.29
C ILE A 243 -2.80 1.02 -16.60
N GLU A 244 -2.40 1.96 -17.45
CA GLU A 244 -1.70 1.75 -18.71
C GLU A 244 -0.34 1.06 -18.49
N ALA A 245 0.45 1.54 -17.53
CA ALA A 245 1.75 0.94 -17.20
C ALA A 245 1.59 -0.44 -16.55
N LEU A 246 0.58 -0.63 -15.70
CA LEU A 246 0.33 -1.90 -15.01
C LEU A 246 -0.33 -2.96 -15.89
N TYR A 247 -1.10 -2.54 -16.90
CA TYR A 247 -1.87 -3.42 -17.77
C TYR A 247 -1.72 -3.02 -19.25
N PRO A 248 -0.51 -3.05 -19.82
CA PRO A 248 -0.28 -2.55 -21.19
C PRO A 248 -1.16 -3.24 -22.23
N SER A 249 -1.45 -4.54 -22.05
CA SER A 249 -2.30 -5.34 -22.94
C SER A 249 -3.81 -5.28 -22.63
N SER A 250 -4.24 -4.74 -21.48
CA SER A 250 -5.65 -4.79 -21.04
C SER A 250 -6.17 -3.49 -20.40
N HIS A 251 -5.40 -2.41 -20.40
CA HIS A 251 -5.77 -1.12 -19.81
C HIS A 251 -7.03 -0.51 -20.42
N GLN A 252 -7.22 -0.63 -21.75
CA GLN A 252 -8.43 -0.13 -22.43
C GLN A 252 -9.70 -0.78 -21.90
N TRP A 253 -9.63 -2.04 -21.49
CA TRP A 253 -10.74 -2.72 -20.83
C TRP A 253 -10.98 -2.13 -19.43
N TRP A 254 -9.94 -1.91 -18.64
CA TRP A 254 -10.06 -1.29 -17.32
C TRP A 254 -10.65 0.13 -17.35
N LEU A 255 -10.28 0.95 -18.34
CA LEU A 255 -10.81 2.31 -18.52
C LEU A 255 -12.31 2.34 -18.87
N LYS A 256 -12.81 1.29 -19.53
CA LYS A 256 -14.21 1.20 -19.98
C LYS A 256 -15.19 0.83 -18.86
N TYR A 257 -14.71 0.25 -17.76
CA TYR A 257 -15.52 -0.28 -16.65
C TYR A 257 -15.15 0.35 -15.31
N ARG A 258 -14.67 1.59 -15.34
CA ARG A 258 -14.43 2.42 -14.16
C ARG A 258 -15.66 3.28 -13.85
#